data_AF-A0A3D6DJC7-F1
#
_entry.id   AF-A0A3D6DJC7-F1
#
_cell.length_a   1.000
_cell.length_b   1.000
_cell.length_c   1.000
_cell.angle_alpha   90.00
_cell.angle_beta   90.00
_cell.angle_gamma   90.00
#
_symmetry.space_group_name_H-M   'P 1'
#
loop_
_entity.id
_entity.type
_entity.pdbx_description
1 polymer ?
#
loop_
_entity_poly.entity_id
_entity_poly.type
_entity_poly.pdbx_seq_one_letter_code
_entity_poly.pdbx_strand_id
1 'polypeptide(L)'
;MNVLLLGSGGREHAIAWKLSQSSMLRSLHIAPGNGGMESLGTVADLNVMDFAAVERYVRRQKIGLMIVGAEAPLVAGIADYFEASTKTNILVVGPKKAGAMLEGSKEFAKAFMQRHNIPTARYVSFDHSQLNEAIAALDTFQPPYVIKADGLAAGKGVIITKSKAEATKTLRDMLSGSAFQEAGKKVVIEEFLSGRELSMFAVTDGSSYHLLPSA
;
A
#
# COMPACT_ATOMS: atom_id res chain seq x y z
N MET A 1 -21.53 9.35 -14.35
CA MET A 1 -20.40 8.47 -14.70
C MET A 1 -20.54 7.14 -13.96
N ASN A 2 -20.18 6.02 -14.58
CA ASN A 2 -20.14 4.72 -13.91
C ASN A 2 -18.77 4.57 -13.24
N VAL A 3 -18.73 4.26 -11.95
CA VAL A 3 -17.50 4.18 -11.15
C VAL A 3 -17.30 2.75 -10.66
N LEU A 4 -16.07 2.26 -10.70
CA LEU A 4 -15.66 1.00 -10.07
C LEU A 4 -14.74 1.30 -8.89
N LEU A 5 -15.09 0.83 -7.70
CA LEU A 5 -14.25 0.86 -6.51
C LEU A 5 -13.68 -0.53 -6.25
N LEU A 6 -12.35 -0.66 -6.22
CA LEU A 6 -11.67 -1.91 -5.92
C LEU A 6 -11.24 -1.98 -4.45
N GLY A 7 -11.72 -2.98 -3.74
CA GLY A 7 -11.38 -3.32 -2.36
C GLY A 7 -12.62 -3.73 -1.55
N SER A 8 -12.40 -4.02 -0.27
CA SER A 8 -13.40 -4.65 0.61
C SER A 8 -13.30 -4.22 2.07
N GLY A 9 -12.41 -3.27 2.40
CA GLY A 9 -12.19 -2.80 3.76
C GLY A 9 -13.12 -1.66 4.17
N GLY A 10 -12.89 -1.14 5.38
CA GLY A 10 -13.61 0.05 5.89
C GLY A 10 -13.29 1.31 5.09
N ARG A 11 -12.07 1.43 4.55
CA ARG A 11 -11.67 2.52 3.65
C ARG A 11 -12.55 2.55 2.41
N GLU A 12 -12.74 1.41 1.74
CA GLU A 12 -13.58 1.34 0.55
C GLU A 12 -15.06 1.53 0.89
N HIS A 13 -15.51 1.13 2.09
CA HIS A 13 -16.87 1.50 2.54
C HIS A 13 -17.02 3.02 2.61
N ALA A 14 -16.12 3.71 3.31
CA ALA A 14 -16.18 5.17 3.45
C ALA A 14 -16.13 5.89 2.09
N ILE A 15 -15.28 5.41 1.17
CA ILE A 15 -15.21 5.92 -0.20
C ILE A 15 -16.53 5.67 -0.95
N ALA A 16 -17.07 4.45 -0.91
CA ALA A 16 -18.35 4.11 -1.54
C ALA A 16 -19.49 4.98 -1.01
N TRP A 17 -19.54 5.17 0.31
CA TRP A 17 -20.53 6.02 0.98
C TRP A 17 -20.42 7.48 0.53
N LYS A 18 -19.20 7.98 0.31
CA LYS A 18 -19.03 9.35 -0.17
C LYS A 18 -19.34 9.48 -1.65
N LEU A 19 -18.98 8.49 -2.46
CA LEU A 19 -19.28 8.46 -3.90
C LEU A 19 -20.79 8.41 -4.17
N SER A 20 -21.56 7.66 -3.36
CA SER A 20 -23.02 7.54 -3.53
C SER A 20 -23.78 8.87 -3.37
N GLN A 21 -23.15 9.87 -2.74
CA GLN A 21 -23.70 11.22 -2.58
C GLN A 21 -23.42 12.15 -3.77
N SER A 22 -22.60 11.72 -4.74
CA SER A 22 -22.21 12.57 -5.86
C SER A 22 -23.31 12.66 -6.90
N SER A 23 -23.71 13.89 -7.27
CA SER A 23 -24.64 14.14 -8.37
C SER A 23 -24.09 13.72 -9.75
N MET A 24 -22.77 13.52 -9.86
CA MET A 24 -22.13 13.04 -11.09
C MET A 24 -22.14 11.51 -11.20
N LEU A 25 -22.44 10.79 -10.11
CA LEU A 25 -22.47 9.33 -10.12
C LEU A 25 -23.72 8.84 -10.87
N ARG A 26 -23.52 7.91 -11.81
CA ARG A 26 -24.62 7.21 -12.51
C ARG A 26 -24.85 5.83 -11.92
N SER A 27 -23.79 5.07 -11.75
CA SER A 27 -23.80 3.79 -11.04
C SER A 27 -22.48 3.59 -10.32
N LEU A 28 -22.55 3.06 -9.11
CA LEU A 28 -21.39 2.63 -8.34
C LEU A 28 -21.31 1.11 -8.41
N HIS A 29 -20.15 0.61 -8.82
CA HIS A 29 -19.79 -0.80 -8.79
C HIS A 29 -18.65 -0.99 -7.80
N ILE A 30 -18.68 -2.07 -7.03
CA ILE A 30 -17.73 -2.31 -5.94
C ILE A 30 -17.24 -3.75 -6.06
N ALA A 31 -15.93 -3.98 -5.99
CA ALA A 31 -15.36 -5.31 -6.16
C ALA A 31 -14.15 -5.57 -5.24
N PRO A 32 -14.13 -6.66 -4.44
CA PRO A 32 -15.25 -7.55 -4.16
C PRO A 32 -16.26 -6.96 -3.17
N GLY A 33 -15.96 -5.82 -2.54
CA GLY A 33 -16.82 -5.19 -1.54
C GLY A 33 -16.92 -5.98 -0.24
N ASN A 34 -17.82 -5.54 0.65
CA ASN A 34 -18.25 -6.28 1.83
C ASN A 34 -19.75 -6.05 2.06
N GLY A 35 -20.36 -6.80 2.99
CA GLY A 35 -21.82 -6.74 3.23
C GLY A 35 -22.35 -5.34 3.62
N GLY A 36 -21.51 -4.46 4.15
CA GLY A 36 -21.89 -3.07 4.43
C GLY A 36 -22.09 -2.20 3.19
N MET A 37 -21.59 -2.65 2.02
CA MET A 37 -21.58 -1.85 0.80
C MET A 37 -22.69 -2.21 -0.19
N GLU A 38 -23.47 -3.27 0.07
CA GLU A 38 -24.55 -3.72 -0.82
C GLU A 38 -25.63 -2.65 -1.05
N SER A 39 -25.87 -1.81 -0.03
CA SER A 39 -26.81 -0.68 -0.13
C SER A 39 -26.26 0.54 -0.88
N LEU A 40 -24.95 0.56 -1.16
CA LEU A 40 -24.27 1.71 -1.77
C LEU A 40 -24.07 1.57 -3.28
N GLY A 41 -24.07 0.34 -3.81
CA GLY A 41 -23.86 0.09 -5.23
C GLY A 41 -23.90 -1.40 -5.59
N THR A 42 -23.66 -1.72 -6.86
CA THR A 42 -23.58 -3.10 -7.33
C THR A 42 -22.27 -3.74 -6.87
N VAL A 43 -22.35 -4.65 -5.92
CA VAL A 43 -21.21 -5.48 -5.50
C VAL A 43 -21.01 -6.60 -6.53
N ALA A 44 -19.77 -6.77 -6.98
CA ALA A 44 -19.39 -7.79 -7.94
C ALA A 44 -18.27 -8.66 -7.38
N ASP A 45 -18.43 -9.97 -7.51
CA ASP A 45 -17.36 -10.93 -7.20
C ASP A 45 -16.26 -10.84 -8.27
N LEU A 46 -15.17 -10.17 -7.92
CA LEU A 46 -14.04 -9.94 -8.80
C LEU A 46 -12.75 -10.00 -8.01
N ASN A 47 -11.82 -10.84 -8.47
CA ASN A 47 -10.46 -10.82 -7.97
C ASN A 47 -9.74 -9.57 -8.50
N VAL A 48 -9.40 -8.65 -7.59
CA VAL A 48 -8.71 -7.39 -7.91
C VAL A 48 -7.32 -7.58 -8.51
N MET A 49 -6.73 -8.77 -8.37
CA MET A 49 -5.43 -9.13 -8.95
C MET A 49 -5.56 -9.75 -10.35
N ASP A 50 -6.76 -10.14 -10.80
CA ASP A 50 -7.00 -10.59 -12.18
C ASP A 50 -7.34 -9.37 -13.05
N PHE A 51 -6.31 -8.64 -13.48
CA PHE A 51 -6.49 -7.41 -14.25
C PHE A 51 -7.26 -7.64 -15.55
N ALA A 52 -7.14 -8.83 -16.16
CA ALA A 52 -7.91 -9.18 -17.35
C ALA A 52 -9.40 -9.35 -17.04
N ALA A 53 -9.77 -9.95 -15.91
CA ALA A 53 -11.15 -10.00 -15.45
C ALA A 53 -11.70 -8.60 -15.13
N VAL A 54 -10.91 -7.77 -14.45
CA VAL A 54 -11.27 -6.37 -14.16
C VAL A 54 -11.50 -5.61 -15.47
N GLU A 55 -10.65 -5.76 -16.47
CA GLU A 55 -10.82 -5.12 -17.79
C GLU A 55 -12.12 -5.55 -18.48
N ARG A 56 -12.41 -6.86 -18.49
CA ARG A 56 -13.66 -7.39 -19.04
C ARG A 56 -14.88 -6.78 -18.33
N TYR A 57 -14.82 -6.64 -17.01
CA TYR A 57 -15.88 -6.03 -16.22
C TYR A 57 -16.03 -4.54 -16.53
N VAL A 58 -14.93 -3.79 -16.54
CA VAL A 58 -14.88 -2.37 -16.90
C VAL A 58 -15.56 -2.11 -18.25
N ARG A 59 -15.23 -2.92 -19.26
CA ARG A 59 -15.83 -2.82 -20.61
C ARG A 59 -17.33 -3.13 -20.58
N ARG A 60 -17.72 -4.23 -19.93
CA ARG A 60 -19.12 -4.68 -19.87
C ARG A 60 -20.02 -3.65 -19.17
N GLN A 61 -19.55 -3.07 -18.07
CA GLN A 61 -20.31 -2.10 -17.27
C GLN A 61 -20.10 -0.64 -17.70
N LYS A 62 -19.29 -0.40 -18.75
CA LYS A 62 -18.95 0.93 -19.27
C LYS A 62 -18.42 1.86 -18.17
N ILE A 63 -17.53 1.34 -17.34
CA ILE A 63 -16.91 2.11 -16.25
C ILE A 63 -16.03 3.21 -16.84
N GLY A 64 -16.22 4.45 -16.37
CA GLY A 64 -15.44 5.61 -16.80
C GLY A 64 -14.34 6.02 -15.81
N LEU A 65 -14.48 5.61 -14.55
CA LEU A 65 -13.51 5.88 -13.48
C LEU A 65 -13.36 4.65 -12.59
N MET A 66 -12.12 4.24 -12.35
CA MET A 66 -11.77 3.22 -11.36
C MET A 66 -11.00 3.86 -10.22
N ILE A 67 -11.42 3.60 -8.98
CA ILE A 67 -10.69 3.98 -7.77
C ILE A 67 -10.14 2.70 -7.16
N VAL A 68 -8.82 2.64 -6.97
CA VAL A 68 -8.15 1.47 -6.41
C VAL A 68 -7.90 1.73 -4.93
N GLY A 69 -8.66 1.08 -4.06
CA GLY A 69 -8.56 1.28 -2.62
C GLY A 69 -7.41 0.49 -2.00
N ALA A 70 -7.25 -0.79 -2.37
CA ALA A 70 -6.19 -1.65 -1.86
C ALA A 70 -4.83 -1.37 -2.52
N GLU A 71 -3.76 -1.49 -1.74
CA GLU A 71 -2.37 -1.25 -2.16
C GLU A 71 -1.81 -2.35 -3.06
N ALA A 72 -2.23 -3.61 -2.88
CA ALA A 72 -1.67 -4.74 -3.62
C ALA A 72 -1.87 -4.66 -5.16
N PRO A 73 -3.06 -4.32 -5.70
CA PRO A 73 -3.23 -4.09 -7.14
C PRO A 73 -2.39 -2.94 -7.69
N LEU A 74 -2.17 -1.89 -6.89
CA LEU A 74 -1.34 -0.74 -7.29
C LEU A 74 0.13 -1.16 -7.43
N VAL A 75 0.67 -1.87 -6.43
CA VAL A 75 2.04 -2.42 -6.47
C VAL A 75 2.21 -3.44 -7.60
N ALA A 76 1.16 -4.19 -7.94
CA ALA A 76 1.15 -5.09 -9.07
C ALA A 76 1.01 -4.39 -10.44
N GLY A 77 0.70 -3.09 -10.47
CA GLY A 77 0.67 -2.28 -11.69
C GLY A 77 -0.66 -2.24 -12.42
N ILE A 78 -1.78 -2.27 -11.69
CA ILE A 78 -3.11 -2.18 -12.31
C ILE A 78 -3.30 -0.87 -13.10
N ALA A 79 -2.74 0.24 -12.60
CA ALA A 79 -2.83 1.54 -13.28
C ALA A 79 -2.07 1.50 -14.62
N ASP A 80 -0.84 0.96 -14.64
CA ASP A 80 -0.04 0.77 -15.84
C ASP A 80 -0.75 -0.15 -16.85
N TYR A 81 -1.38 -1.23 -16.35
CA TYR A 81 -2.13 -2.16 -17.17
C TYR A 81 -3.28 -1.46 -17.94
N PHE A 82 -4.06 -0.63 -17.26
CA PHE A 82 -5.18 0.08 -17.88
C PHE A 82 -4.74 1.26 -18.75
N GLU A 83 -3.64 1.93 -18.42
CA GLU A 83 -3.04 2.95 -19.29
C GLU A 83 -2.54 2.35 -20.61
N ALA A 84 -1.94 1.17 -20.58
CA ALA A 84 -1.48 0.46 -21.77
C ALA A 84 -2.61 -0.22 -22.57
N SER A 85 -3.82 -0.36 -21.99
CA SER A 85 -4.93 -1.02 -22.66
C SER A 85 -5.53 -0.16 -23.77
N THR A 86 -5.64 -0.73 -24.97
CA THR A 86 -6.35 -0.11 -26.10
C THR A 86 -7.85 -0.42 -26.11
N LYS A 87 -8.34 -1.25 -25.17
CA LYS A 87 -9.74 -1.72 -25.15
C LYS A 87 -10.66 -0.87 -24.28
N THR A 88 -10.08 0.01 -23.46
CA THR A 88 -10.78 0.86 -22.51
C THR A 88 -10.17 2.26 -22.51
N ASN A 89 -10.99 3.28 -22.29
CA ASN A 89 -10.52 4.64 -22.05
C ASN A 89 -10.93 5.08 -20.63
N ILE A 90 -10.53 4.28 -19.64
CA ILE A 90 -10.92 4.46 -18.24
C ILE A 90 -9.88 5.32 -17.51
N LEU A 91 -10.35 6.21 -16.64
CA LEU A 91 -9.49 6.93 -15.71
C LEU A 91 -9.23 6.06 -14.47
N VAL A 92 -7.97 5.91 -14.08
CA VAL A 92 -7.59 5.17 -12.87
C VAL A 92 -7.09 6.16 -11.81
N VAL A 93 -7.76 6.17 -10.66
CA VAL A 93 -7.31 6.88 -9.47
C VAL A 93 -6.44 5.92 -8.67
N GLY A 94 -5.14 6.12 -8.79
CA GLY A 94 -4.11 5.34 -8.13
C GLY A 94 -2.76 5.56 -8.82
N PRO A 95 -1.64 5.45 -8.07
CA PRO A 95 -0.32 5.57 -8.68
C PRO A 95 -0.05 4.44 -9.67
N LYS A 96 0.78 4.74 -10.68
CA LYS A 96 1.49 3.71 -11.45
C LYS A 96 2.39 2.89 -10.53
N LYS A 97 2.79 1.70 -10.97
CA LYS A 97 3.66 0.77 -10.25
C LYS A 97 4.90 1.46 -9.67
N ALA A 98 5.54 2.32 -10.45
CA ALA A 98 6.72 3.06 -10.01
C ALA A 98 6.44 3.97 -8.78
N GLY A 99 5.28 4.63 -8.75
CA GLY A 99 4.85 5.44 -7.60
C GLY A 99 4.38 4.58 -6.42
N ALA A 100 3.71 3.46 -6.70
CA ALA A 100 3.23 2.52 -5.68
C ALA A 100 4.38 1.88 -4.88
N MET A 101 5.62 1.89 -5.40
CA MET A 101 6.81 1.41 -4.67
C MET A 101 7.09 2.19 -3.39
N LEU A 102 6.62 3.43 -3.25
CA LEU A 102 6.72 4.19 -2.00
C LEU A 102 5.99 3.52 -0.82
N GLU A 103 4.98 2.69 -1.10
CA GLU A 103 4.29 1.86 -0.11
C GLU A 103 4.69 0.39 -0.21
N GLY A 104 4.92 -0.09 -1.44
CA GLY A 104 5.24 -1.49 -1.72
C GLY A 104 6.62 -1.96 -1.25
N SER A 105 7.59 -1.06 -1.07
CA SER A 105 8.92 -1.37 -0.49
C SER A 105 9.36 -0.25 0.44
N LYS A 106 9.54 -0.59 1.72
CA LYS A 106 10.02 0.34 2.74
C LYS A 106 11.44 0.78 2.44
N GLU A 107 12.32 -0.12 2.01
CA GLU A 107 13.66 0.23 1.57
C GLU A 107 13.62 1.25 0.43
N PHE A 108 12.78 1.03 -0.59
CA PHE A 108 12.64 1.99 -1.69
C PHE A 108 12.20 3.37 -1.20
N ALA A 109 11.19 3.41 -0.31
CA ALA A 109 10.68 4.64 0.28
C ALA A 109 11.76 5.37 1.10
N LYS A 110 12.55 4.62 1.87
CA LYS A 110 13.64 5.17 2.68
C LYS A 110 14.78 5.72 1.83
N ALA A 111 15.16 4.99 0.77
CA ALA A 111 16.11 5.48 -0.21
C ALA A 111 15.57 6.70 -0.96
N PHE A 112 14.25 6.80 -1.18
CA PHE A 112 13.59 7.96 -1.79
C PHE A 112 13.72 9.18 -0.90
N MET A 113 13.42 9.02 0.38
CA MET A 113 13.53 10.11 1.33
C MET A 113 14.97 10.60 1.45
N GLN A 114 15.96 9.69 1.54
CA GLN A 114 17.38 10.08 1.61
C GLN A 114 17.86 10.84 0.38
N ARG A 115 17.61 10.33 -0.83
CA ARG A 115 18.09 10.99 -2.07
C ARG A 115 17.44 12.36 -2.34
N HIS A 116 16.30 12.63 -1.71
CA HIS A 116 15.57 13.90 -1.82
C HIS A 116 15.64 14.76 -0.54
N ASN A 117 16.48 14.40 0.43
CA ASN A 117 16.62 15.11 1.72
C ASN A 117 15.29 15.28 2.48
N ILE A 118 14.39 14.30 2.38
CA ILE A 118 13.14 14.26 3.16
C ILE A 118 13.46 13.64 4.52
N PRO A 119 13.13 14.32 5.64
CA PRO A 119 13.41 13.81 6.98
C PRO A 119 12.74 12.46 7.23
N THR A 120 13.52 11.49 7.71
CA THR A 120 13.05 10.16 8.11
C THR A 120 14.00 9.58 9.16
N ALA A 121 13.55 8.55 9.89
CA ALA A 121 14.41 7.83 10.84
C ALA A 121 15.67 7.31 10.14
N ARG A 122 16.84 7.31 10.80
CA ARG A 122 17.99 6.57 10.26
C ARG A 122 17.61 5.10 10.10
N TYR A 123 18.10 4.48 9.03
CA TYR A 123 17.81 3.08 8.76
C TYR A 123 18.99 2.36 8.11
N VAL A 124 18.94 1.02 8.17
CA VAL A 124 19.76 0.11 7.36
C VAL A 124 18.87 -1.05 6.92
N SER A 125 19.10 -1.60 5.72
CA SER A 125 18.38 -2.75 5.20
C SER A 125 19.29 -3.96 4.98
N PHE A 126 18.72 -5.16 5.14
CA PHE A 126 19.43 -6.43 4.98
C PHE A 126 18.51 -7.47 4.33
N ASP A 127 19.05 -8.27 3.43
CA ASP A 127 18.33 -9.45 2.92
C ASP A 127 18.64 -10.74 3.72
N HIS A 128 17.95 -11.82 3.37
CA HIS A 128 18.09 -13.14 4.03
C HIS A 128 19.52 -13.69 4.10
N SER A 129 20.39 -13.32 3.16
CA SER A 129 21.80 -13.75 3.14
C SER A 129 22.67 -12.98 4.14
N GLN A 130 22.16 -11.87 4.69
CA GLN A 130 22.91 -10.92 5.51
C GLN A 130 22.45 -10.90 6.97
N LEU A 131 21.98 -12.04 7.49
CA LEU A 131 21.45 -12.14 8.86
C LEU A 131 22.47 -11.73 9.92
N ASN A 132 23.74 -12.10 9.76
CA ASN A 132 24.77 -11.79 10.74
C ASN A 132 25.09 -10.29 10.77
N GLU A 133 25.14 -9.67 9.60
CA GLU A 133 25.29 -8.23 9.42
C GLU A 133 24.10 -7.47 10.01
N ALA A 134 22.88 -7.97 9.80
CA ALA A 134 21.68 -7.39 10.40
C ALA A 134 21.74 -7.40 11.94
N ILE A 135 22.19 -8.52 12.53
CA ILE A 135 22.35 -8.65 13.99
C ILE A 135 23.45 -7.71 14.50
N ALA A 136 24.58 -7.62 13.80
CA ALA A 136 25.66 -6.71 14.15
C ALA A 136 25.23 -5.24 14.05
N ALA A 137 24.41 -4.90 13.06
CA ALA A 137 23.90 -3.55 12.87
C ALA A 137 23.09 -3.04 14.06
N LEU A 138 22.45 -3.92 14.84
CA LEU A 138 21.74 -3.55 16.07
C LEU A 138 22.64 -2.79 17.08
N ASP A 139 23.95 -3.03 17.07
CA ASP A 139 24.89 -2.30 17.94
C ASP A 139 25.03 -0.81 17.57
N THR A 140 24.64 -0.45 16.35
CA THR A 140 24.64 0.94 15.88
C THR A 140 23.34 1.67 16.21
N PHE A 141 22.33 0.99 16.78
CA PHE A 141 21.03 1.56 17.14
C PHE A 141 20.82 1.53 18.66
N GLN A 142 20.02 2.47 19.16
CA GLN A 142 19.57 2.48 20.55
C GLN A 142 18.17 1.86 20.65
N PRO A 143 17.89 1.07 21.71
CA PRO A 143 16.54 0.56 21.94
C PRO A 143 15.56 1.71 22.27
N PRO A 144 14.26 1.56 21.96
CA PRO A 144 13.64 0.41 21.29
C PRO A 144 14.08 0.23 19.83
N TYR A 145 14.23 -1.02 19.38
CA TYR A 145 14.56 -1.33 17.99
C TYR A 145 13.28 -1.49 17.17
N VAL A 146 13.21 -0.82 16.03
CA VAL A 146 12.11 -0.97 15.08
C VAL A 146 12.57 -1.83 13.92
N ILE A 147 11.99 -3.03 13.78
CA ILE A 147 12.31 -3.97 12.71
C ILE A 147 11.07 -4.10 11.82
N LYS A 148 11.25 -3.85 10.52
CA LYS A 148 10.18 -3.87 9.54
C LYS A 148 10.48 -4.85 8.41
N ALA A 149 9.52 -5.67 8.03
CA ALA A 149 9.55 -6.40 6.75
C ALA A 149 9.45 -5.40 5.60
N ASP A 150 10.23 -5.56 4.53
CA ASP A 150 10.30 -4.58 3.44
C ASP A 150 8.95 -4.47 2.68
N GLY A 151 8.42 -5.61 2.23
CA GLY A 151 7.26 -5.66 1.37
C GLY A 151 5.90 -5.43 2.07
N LEU A 152 4.83 -5.67 1.31
CA LEU A 152 3.45 -5.65 1.81
C LEU A 152 3.24 -6.81 2.80
N ALA A 153 3.23 -6.48 4.09
CA ALA A 153 3.06 -7.43 5.19
C ALA A 153 1.68 -7.31 5.87
N ALA A 154 0.66 -6.85 5.13
CA ALA A 154 -0.71 -6.65 5.60
C ALA A 154 -0.82 -5.86 6.93
N GLY A 155 0.03 -4.84 7.10
CA GLY A 155 0.09 -4.02 8.32
C GLY A 155 0.71 -4.69 9.55
N LYS A 156 1.13 -5.95 9.45
CA LYS A 156 1.70 -6.74 10.58
C LYS A 156 3.22 -6.84 10.57
N GLY A 157 3.87 -6.31 9.54
CA GLY A 157 5.31 -6.43 9.34
C GLY A 157 6.17 -5.43 10.12
N VAL A 158 5.64 -4.74 11.14
CA VAL A 158 6.42 -3.80 11.97
C VAL A 158 6.44 -4.33 13.40
N ILE A 159 7.64 -4.55 13.92
CA ILE A 159 7.85 -5.08 15.27
C ILE A 159 8.80 -4.15 16.03
N ILE A 160 8.38 -3.73 17.22
CA ILE A 160 9.18 -2.90 18.13
C ILE A 160 9.64 -3.79 19.27
N THR A 161 10.95 -3.85 19.50
CA THR A 161 11.56 -4.68 20.54
C THR A 161 12.35 -3.82 21.52
N LYS A 162 12.35 -4.20 22.80
CA LYS A 162 13.00 -3.38 23.84
C LYS A 162 14.43 -3.83 24.13
N SER A 163 14.79 -5.04 23.73
CA SER A 163 16.12 -5.60 23.96
C SER A 163 16.75 -6.10 22.67
N LYS A 164 18.09 -6.08 22.61
CA LYS A 164 18.84 -6.63 21.48
C LYS A 164 18.56 -8.13 21.29
N ALA A 165 18.28 -8.87 22.36
CA ALA A 165 17.94 -10.29 22.30
C ALA A 165 16.61 -10.52 21.57
N GLU A 166 15.57 -9.76 21.91
CA GLU A 166 14.28 -9.79 21.19
C GLU A 166 14.45 -9.36 19.73
N ALA A 167 15.18 -8.26 19.49
CA ALA A 167 15.48 -7.77 18.14
C ALA A 167 16.16 -8.84 17.28
N THR A 168 17.18 -9.51 17.84
CA THR A 168 17.90 -10.59 17.17
C THR A 168 16.98 -11.76 16.82
N LYS A 169 16.08 -12.14 17.73
CA LYS A 169 15.10 -13.20 17.47
C LYS A 169 14.17 -12.77 16.33
N THR A 170 13.64 -11.55 16.36
CA THR A 170 12.78 -11.01 15.31
C THR A 170 13.46 -11.00 13.94
N LEU A 171 14.74 -10.59 13.86
CA LEU A 171 15.51 -10.64 12.61
C LEU A 171 15.61 -12.06 12.05
N ARG A 172 15.88 -13.06 12.91
CA ARG A 172 15.93 -14.48 12.50
C ARG A 172 14.58 -14.97 11.98
N ASP A 173 13.50 -14.64 12.69
CA ASP A 173 12.16 -15.07 12.33
C ASP A 173 11.74 -14.48 10.97
N MET A 174 12.01 -13.19 10.74
CA MET A 174 11.72 -12.55 9.45
C MET A 174 12.61 -13.07 8.31
N LEU A 175 13.94 -13.06 8.49
CA LEU A 175 14.90 -13.37 7.42
C LEU A 175 15.04 -14.87 7.11
N SER A 176 14.60 -15.76 8.01
CA SER A 176 14.50 -17.21 7.72
C SER A 176 13.41 -17.56 6.70
N GLY A 177 12.55 -16.59 6.33
CA GLY A 177 11.40 -16.81 5.46
C GLY A 177 10.22 -17.49 6.14
N SER A 178 10.31 -17.77 7.45
CA SER A 178 9.22 -18.35 8.24
C SER A 178 8.08 -17.35 8.50
N ALA A 179 8.36 -16.04 8.40
CA ALA A 179 7.39 -14.97 8.55
C ALA A 179 7.27 -14.11 7.28
N PHE A 180 6.04 -13.69 6.95
CA PHE A 180 5.71 -12.71 5.90
C PHE A 180 6.10 -13.07 4.44
N GLN A 181 6.43 -14.33 4.14
CA GLN A 181 6.71 -14.83 2.78
C GLN A 181 7.73 -13.94 2.04
N GLU A 182 7.45 -13.56 0.78
CA GLU A 182 8.31 -12.69 -0.03
C GLU A 182 8.60 -11.34 0.64
N ALA A 183 7.65 -10.79 1.41
CA ALA A 183 7.83 -9.51 2.10
C ALA A 183 8.86 -9.59 3.24
N GLY A 184 9.11 -10.80 3.79
CA GLY A 184 10.08 -11.05 4.86
C GLY A 184 11.52 -11.29 4.38
N LYS A 185 11.75 -11.43 3.07
CA LYS A 185 13.09 -11.70 2.50
C LYS A 185 14.09 -10.56 2.69
N LYS A 186 13.58 -9.36 2.96
CA LYS A 186 14.36 -8.18 3.31
C LYS A 186 13.73 -7.51 4.52
N VAL A 187 14.59 -7.04 5.42
CA VAL A 187 14.21 -6.28 6.60
C VAL A 187 14.84 -4.89 6.58
N VAL A 188 14.15 -3.96 7.22
CA VAL A 188 14.61 -2.61 7.50
C VAL A 188 14.69 -2.44 9.02
N ILE A 189 15.85 -2.06 9.52
CA ILE A 189 16.06 -1.68 10.92
C ILE A 189 16.06 -0.15 10.96
N GLU A 190 15.21 0.43 11.81
CA GLU A 190 15.10 1.88 11.98
C GLU A 190 15.31 2.34 13.42
N GLU A 191 15.73 3.60 13.55
CA GLU A 191 15.65 4.31 14.83
C GLU A 191 14.20 4.49 15.25
N PHE A 192 13.94 4.26 16.54
CA PHE A 192 12.66 4.58 17.14
C PHE A 192 12.48 6.10 17.25
N LEU A 193 11.40 6.60 16.66
CA LEU A 193 11.00 8.00 16.80
C LEU A 193 9.84 8.09 17.80
N SER A 194 9.93 9.07 18.69
CA SER A 194 8.86 9.40 19.64
C SER A 194 8.26 10.76 19.32
N GLY A 195 6.97 10.91 19.56
CA GLY A 195 6.28 12.18 19.36
C GLY A 195 4.79 11.96 19.11
N ARG A 196 4.16 12.96 18.52
CA ARG A 196 2.78 12.85 18.05
C ARG A 196 2.76 12.28 16.65
N GLU A 197 2.06 11.17 16.47
CA GLU A 197 1.77 10.62 15.16
C GLU A 197 0.51 11.29 14.58
N LEU A 198 0.56 11.65 13.31
CA LEU A 198 -0.54 12.27 12.58
C LEU A 198 -0.50 11.82 11.12
N SER A 199 -1.66 11.72 10.49
CA SER A 199 -1.75 11.34 9.07
C SER A 199 -2.09 12.56 8.22
N MET A 200 -1.24 12.86 7.24
CA MET A 200 -1.52 13.88 6.22
C MET A 200 -1.90 13.21 4.92
N PHE A 201 -3.06 13.56 4.39
CA PHE A 201 -3.56 13.03 3.13
C PHE A 201 -3.54 14.11 2.06
N ALA A 202 -3.07 13.75 0.87
CA ALA A 202 -3.10 14.62 -0.30
C ALA A 202 -3.61 13.85 -1.51
N VAL A 203 -4.35 14.52 -2.37
CA VAL A 203 -4.68 14.04 -3.72
C VAL A 203 -3.77 14.77 -4.70
N THR A 204 -3.18 14.05 -5.65
CA THR A 204 -2.26 14.60 -6.63
C THR A 204 -2.59 14.09 -8.03
N ASP A 205 -2.37 14.93 -9.03
CA ASP A 205 -2.39 14.57 -10.45
C ASP A 205 -0.98 14.28 -11.01
N GLY A 206 0.05 14.30 -10.15
CA GLY A 206 1.45 14.15 -10.50
C GLY A 206 2.21 15.46 -10.74
N SER A 207 1.51 16.60 -10.92
CA SER A 207 2.13 17.92 -11.09
C SER A 207 1.71 18.93 -10.01
N SER A 208 0.50 18.76 -9.46
CA SER A 208 -0.06 19.55 -8.38
C SER A 208 -0.65 18.63 -7.30
N TYR A 209 -0.99 19.20 -6.15
CA TYR A 209 -1.63 18.48 -5.07
C TYR A 209 -2.67 19.33 -4.33
N HIS A 210 -3.64 18.66 -3.74
CA HIS A 210 -4.61 19.23 -2.81
C HIS A 210 -4.56 18.46 -1.49
N LEU A 211 -4.34 19.18 -0.40
CA LEU A 211 -4.41 18.61 0.95
C LEU A 211 -5.86 18.29 1.31
N LEU A 212 -6.07 17.10 1.85
CA LEU A 212 -7.33 16.71 2.47
C LEU A 212 -7.32 17.08 3.95
N PRO A 213 -8.49 17.21 4.60
CA PRO A 213 -8.57 17.45 6.04
C PRO A 213 -7.74 16.41 6.81
N SER A 214 -6.94 16.87 7.77
CA SER A 214 -6.16 15.99 8.64
C SER A 214 -7.08 15.16 9.53
N ALA A 215 -6.76 13.87 9.67
CA ALA A 215 -7.38 12.96 10.62
C ALA A 215 -6.46 12.75 11.84
#